data_AF-A0A1G2ZKC8-F1
#
_entry.id   AF-A0A1G2ZKC8-F1
#
_cell.length_a   1.000
_cell.length_b   1.000
_cell.length_c   1.000
_cell.angle_alpha   90.00
_cell.angle_beta   90.00
_cell.angle_gamma   90.00
#
_symmetry.space_group_name_H-M   'P 1'
#
loop_
_entity.id
_entity.type
_entity.pdbx_description
1 polymer ?
#
loop_
_entity_poly.entity_id
_entity_poly.type
_entity_poly.pdbx_seq_one_letter_code
_entity_poly.pdbx_strand_id
1 'polypeptide(L)'
;MGSARARFLVFDQDLELDNAAADAASLESLATMTDGESLAPEQLPDLIRRLARRTSDLEIEQETKASFWDTWPFFLVLVGLLGIDWYLRKRWGLV
;
A
#
# COMPACT_ATOMS: atom_id res chain seq x y z
N MET A 1 27.43 8.34 -67.95
CA MET A 1 27.22 8.59 -66.51
C MET A 1 25.71 8.58 -66.26
N GLY A 2 25.16 7.47 -65.76
CA GLY A 2 23.73 7.33 -65.49
C GLY A 2 23.53 7.17 -64.00
N SER A 3 22.87 8.12 -63.33
CA SER A 3 22.48 7.95 -61.93
C SER A 3 21.18 7.14 -61.89
N ALA A 4 21.18 6.04 -61.14
CA ALA A 4 19.98 5.30 -60.80
C ALA A 4 19.48 5.79 -59.43
N ARG A 5 18.18 6.05 -59.31
CA ARG A 5 17.52 6.39 -58.04
C ARG A 5 16.39 5.41 -57.79
N ALA A 6 16.41 4.80 -56.60
CA ALA A 6 15.31 3.97 -56.09
C ALA A 6 14.51 4.79 -55.07
N ARG A 7 13.19 4.59 -55.06
CA ARG A 7 12.28 5.18 -54.08
C ARG A 7 11.94 4.10 -53.05
N PHE A 8 12.24 4.39 -51.79
CA PHE A 8 11.87 3.53 -50.68
C PHE A 8 10.80 4.27 -49.85
N LEU A 9 9.72 3.57 -49.53
CA LEU A 9 8.71 4.03 -48.59
C LEU A 9 8.98 3.34 -47.26
N VAL A 10 9.16 4.10 -46.18
CA VAL A 10 9.03 3.59 -44.82
C VAL A 10 7.57 3.73 -44.44
N PHE A 11 6.91 2.62 -44.18
CA PHE A 11 5.63 2.64 -43.49
C PHE A 11 5.94 2.69 -41.99
N ASP A 12 5.40 3.69 -41.30
CA ASP A 12 5.41 3.73 -39.84
C ASP A 12 4.28 2.83 -39.37
N GLN A 13 4.61 1.58 -39.05
CA GLN A 13 3.67 0.61 -38.53
C GLN A 13 3.96 0.47 -37.04
N ASP A 14 3.02 0.94 -36.21
CA ASP A 14 3.07 0.76 -34.76
C ASP A 14 2.87 -0.72 -34.42
N LEU A 15 3.98 -1.45 -34.41
CA LEU A 15 4.03 -2.89 -34.12
C LEU A 15 3.43 -3.22 -32.75
N GLU A 16 3.53 -2.28 -31.80
CA GLU A 16 3.00 -2.38 -30.44
C GLU A 16 1.46 -2.41 -30.39
N LEU A 17 0.79 -1.83 -31.39
CA LEU A 17 -0.69 -1.76 -31.48
C LEU A 17 -1.28 -2.79 -32.45
N ASP A 18 -0.44 -3.54 -33.17
CA ASP A 18 -0.88 -4.50 -34.20
C ASP A 18 -1.58 -5.72 -33.57
N ASN A 19 -1.22 -6.08 -32.33
CA ASN A 19 -1.89 -7.13 -31.58
C ASN A 19 -2.15 -6.72 -30.11
N ALA A 20 -3.31 -6.11 -29.87
CA ALA A 20 -3.74 -5.68 -28.54
C ALA A 20 -4.32 -6.82 -27.67
N ALA A 21 -4.31 -8.07 -28.13
CA ALA A 21 -4.84 -9.19 -27.36
C ALA A 21 -3.81 -9.72 -26.35
N ALA A 22 -4.29 -10.11 -25.17
CA ALA A 22 -3.43 -10.74 -24.16
C ALA A 22 -2.95 -12.12 -24.66
N ASP A 23 -1.63 -12.32 -24.62
CA ASP A 23 -1.01 -13.62 -24.91
C ASP A 23 -0.82 -14.42 -23.61
N ALA A 24 -1.75 -15.34 -23.37
CA ALA A 24 -1.72 -16.21 -22.21
C ALA A 24 -0.47 -17.12 -22.16
N ALA A 25 0.09 -17.52 -23.30
CA ALA A 25 1.27 -18.37 -23.35
C ALA A 25 2.52 -17.62 -22.91
N SER A 26 2.65 -16.36 -23.33
CA SER A 26 3.72 -15.47 -22.88
C SER A 26 3.62 -15.19 -21.38
N LEU A 27 2.42 -14.94 -20.85
CA LEU A 27 2.19 -14.73 -19.42
C LEU A 27 2.52 -15.98 -18.59
N GLU A 28 2.16 -17.18 -19.07
CA GLU A 28 2.49 -18.46 -18.44
C GLU A 28 4.02 -18.67 -18.35
N SER A 29 4.73 -18.37 -19.44
CA SER A 29 6.19 -18.46 -19.47
C SER A 29 6.83 -17.54 -18.43
N LEU A 30 6.34 -16.30 -18.31
CA LEU A 30 6.86 -15.34 -17.32
C LEU A 30 6.58 -15.78 -15.88
N ALA A 31 5.36 -16.28 -15.61
CA ALA A 31 5.01 -16.81 -14.30
C ALA A 31 5.95 -17.97 -13.91
N THR A 32 6.15 -18.93 -14.82
CA THR A 32 7.05 -20.07 -14.59
C THR A 32 8.49 -19.63 -14.31
N MET A 33 8.99 -18.61 -15.02
CA MET A 33 10.35 -18.09 -14.82
C MET A 33 10.56 -17.36 -13.49
N THR A 34 9.48 -16.83 -12.91
CA THR A 34 9.51 -16.02 -11.68
C THR A 34 9.04 -16.81 -10.46
N ASP A 35 8.86 -18.13 -10.60
CA ASP A 35 8.26 -19.00 -9.58
C ASP A 35 6.85 -18.53 -9.15
N GLY A 36 6.14 -17.90 -10.10
CA GLY A 36 4.77 -17.42 -9.96
C GLY A 36 3.73 -18.38 -10.55
N GLU A 37 2.46 -18.04 -10.38
CA GLU A 37 1.31 -18.81 -10.88
C GLU A 37 0.54 -17.96 -11.90
N SER A 38 0.26 -18.53 -13.06
CA SER A 38 -0.64 -17.96 -14.06
C SER A 38 -2.07 -18.40 -13.75
N LEU A 39 -2.98 -17.43 -13.66
CA LEU A 39 -4.35 -17.66 -13.20
C LEU A 39 -5.34 -17.22 -14.26
N ALA A 40 -6.30 -18.09 -14.56
CA ALA A 40 -7.44 -17.72 -15.38
C ALA A 40 -8.35 -16.73 -14.63
N PRO A 41 -9.07 -15.84 -15.32
CA PRO A 41 -9.94 -14.85 -14.67
C PRO A 41 -10.94 -15.45 -13.68
N GLU A 42 -11.40 -16.67 -13.95
CA GLU A 42 -12.36 -17.40 -13.13
C GLU A 42 -11.78 -17.89 -11.80
N GLN A 43 -10.45 -17.99 -11.69
CA GLN A 43 -9.73 -18.45 -10.49
C GLN A 43 -9.44 -17.31 -9.50
N LEU A 44 -9.67 -16.05 -9.91
CA LEU A 44 -9.45 -14.87 -9.08
C LEU A 44 -10.19 -14.92 -7.72
N PRO A 45 -11.47 -15.33 -7.62
CA PRO A 45 -12.17 -15.40 -6.34
C PRO A 45 -11.50 -16.38 -5.37
N ASP A 46 -10.98 -17.50 -5.87
CA ASP A 46 -10.31 -18.50 -5.04
C ASP A 46 -8.92 -18.04 -4.60
N LEU A 47 -8.19 -17.32 -5.45
CA LEU A 47 -6.94 -16.64 -5.07
C LEU A 47 -7.17 -15.68 -3.90
N ILE A 48 -8.21 -14.85 -3.96
CA ILE A 48 -8.54 -13.91 -2.87
C ILE A 48 -8.83 -14.66 -1.57
N ARG A 49 -9.58 -15.78 -1.62
CA ARG A 49 -9.85 -16.61 -0.43
C ARG A 49 -8.57 -17.25 0.12
N ARG A 50 -7.63 -17.67 -0.75
CA ARG A 50 -6.33 -18.21 -0.33
C ARG A 50 -5.48 -17.14 0.36
N LEU A 51 -5.40 -15.94 -0.22
CA LEU A 51 -4.71 -14.80 0.35
C LEU A 51 -5.29 -14.41 1.71
N ALA A 52 -6.61 -14.26 1.82
CA ALA A 52 -7.27 -13.87 3.07
C ALA A 52 -7.00 -14.87 4.22
N ARG A 53 -7.00 -16.18 3.93
CA ARG A 53 -6.63 -17.20 4.92
C ARG A 53 -5.17 -17.10 5.34
N ARG A 54 -4.27 -16.80 4.41
CA ARG A 54 -2.84 -16.63 4.70
C ARG A 54 -2.56 -15.36 5.50
N THR A 55 -3.29 -14.28 5.23
CA THR A 55 -3.18 -12.99 5.94
C THR A 55 -3.67 -13.09 7.38
N SER A 56 -4.60 -13.99 7.69
CA SER A 56 -5.03 -14.26 9.08
C SER A 56 -3.89 -14.71 10.01
N ASP A 57 -2.86 -15.38 9.47
CA ASP A 57 -1.70 -15.85 10.23
C ASP A 57 -0.53 -14.84 10.24
N LEU A 58 -0.64 -13.75 9.46
CA LEU A 58 0.37 -12.70 9.43
C LEU A 58 0.07 -11.73 10.57
N GLU A 59 0.64 -11.99 11.74
CA GLU A 59 0.70 -11.04 12.84
C GLU A 59 1.59 -9.86 12.41
N ILE A 60 0.96 -8.81 11.88
CA ILE A 60 1.64 -7.57 11.53
C ILE A 60 1.91 -6.85 12.85
N GLU A 61 3.18 -6.78 13.24
CA GLU A 61 3.63 -5.96 14.37
C GLU A 61 3.38 -4.49 14.04
N GLN A 62 2.19 -4.00 14.41
CA GLN A 62 1.78 -2.64 14.15
C GLN A 62 2.33 -1.77 15.30
N GLU A 63 3.40 -1.04 15.02
CA GLU A 63 4.03 -0.11 15.97
C GLU A 63 3.06 1.03 16.31
N THR A 64 2.22 0.79 17.33
CA THR A 64 1.23 1.76 17.77
C THR A 64 1.89 2.70 18.77
N LYS A 65 2.14 3.94 18.35
CA LYS A 65 2.61 5.00 19.25
C LYS A 65 1.48 5.46 20.15
N ALA A 66 1.30 4.80 21.29
CA ALA A 66 0.39 5.26 22.32
C ALA A 66 0.96 6.55 22.94
N SER A 67 0.25 7.67 22.77
CA SER A 67 0.60 8.93 23.42
C SER A 67 0.10 8.93 24.86
N PHE A 68 1.00 8.80 25.82
CA PHE A 68 0.65 8.83 27.26
C PHE A 68 -0.02 10.13 27.70
N TRP A 69 0.24 11.23 26.98
CA TRP A 69 -0.26 12.56 27.30
C TRP A 69 -1.67 12.82 26.74
N ASP A 70 -2.09 12.07 25.72
CA ASP A 70 -3.38 12.22 25.05
C ASP A 70 -4.43 11.27 25.65
N THR A 71 -4.46 11.19 26.98
CA THR A 71 -5.46 10.41 27.70
C THR A 71 -6.21 11.30 28.69
N TRP A 72 -7.54 11.19 28.68
CA TRP A 72 -8.42 11.97 29.55
C TRP A 72 -8.08 11.87 31.06
N PRO A 73 -7.63 10.72 31.58
CA PRO A 73 -7.07 10.63 32.93
C PRO A 73 -5.90 11.58 33.22
N PHE A 74 -4.97 11.76 32.28
CA PHE A 74 -3.83 12.67 32.46
C PHE A 74 -4.30 14.11 32.65
N PHE A 75 -5.29 14.54 31.86
CA PHE A 75 -5.92 15.84 32.00
C PHE A 75 -6.58 16.04 33.37
N LEU A 76 -7.31 15.04 33.87
CA LEU A 76 -7.93 15.10 35.20
C LEU A 76 -6.89 15.19 36.33
N VAL A 77 -5.78 14.44 36.23
CA VAL A 77 -4.69 14.53 37.21
C VAL A 77 -4.08 15.92 37.21
N LEU A 78 -3.84 16.51 36.04
CA LEU A 78 -3.30 17.86 35.91
C LEU A 78 -4.23 18.90 36.56
N VAL A 79 -5.52 18.87 36.22
CA VAL A 79 -6.52 19.79 36.78
C VAL A 79 -6.67 19.58 38.29
N GLY A 80 -6.64 18.33 38.75
CA GLY A 80 -6.69 17.98 40.17
C GLY A 80 -5.50 18.53 40.94
N LEU A 81 -4.27 18.34 40.44
CA LEU A 81 -3.06 18.91 41.04
C LEU A 81 -3.12 20.44 41.09
N LEU A 82 -3.59 21.09 40.02
CA LEU A 82 -3.70 22.54 39.95
C LEU A 82 -4.76 23.07 40.94
N GLY A 83 -5.89 22.37 41.08
CA GLY A 83 -6.93 22.70 42.04
C GLY A 83 -6.50 22.48 43.49
N ILE A 84 -5.77 21.40 43.76
CA ILE A 84 -5.17 21.11 45.07
C ILE A 84 -4.15 22.18 45.43
N ASP A 85 -3.26 22.54 44.50
CA ASP A 85 -2.28 23.59 44.70
C ASP A 85 -2.93 24.95 44.99
N TRP A 86 -3.97 25.32 44.24
CA TRP A 86 -4.77 26.52 44.55
C TRP A 86 -5.42 26.45 45.94
N TYR A 87 -6.00 25.31 46.31
CA TYR A 87 -6.63 25.10 47.61
C TYR A 87 -5.61 25.19 48.77
N LEU A 88 -4.43 24.59 48.62
CA LEU A 88 -3.34 24.71 49.59
C LEU A 88 -2.85 26.16 49.69
N ARG A 89 -2.67 26.85 48.56
CA ARG A 89 -2.28 28.27 48.54
C ARG A 89 -3.32 29.16 49.22
N LYS A 90 -4.62 28.89 49.01
CA LYS A 90 -5.72 29.58 49.68
C LYS A 90 -5.70 29.33 51.20
N ARG A 91 -5.44 28.09 51.61
CA ARG A 91 -5.39 27.69 53.03
C ARG A 91 -4.17 28.25 53.77
N TRP A 92 -3.06 28.49 53.09
CA TRP A 92 -1.84 29.08 53.67
C TRP A 92 -1.80 30.61 53.57
N GLY A 93 -2.83 31.25 53.03
CA GLY A 93 -2.95 32.71 52.99
C GLY A 93 -1.96 33.39 52.03
N LEU A 94 -1.37 32.64 51.08
CA LEU A 94 -0.57 33.23 50.00
C LEU A 94 -1.45 33.89 48.92
N VAL A 95 -2.78 33.67 48.96
CA VAL A 95 -3.80 34.30 48.10
C VAL A 95 -5.18 34.30 48.77
#